data_AF-A0A7J3RCK1-F1
#
_entry.id   AF-A0A7J3RCK1-F1
#
_cell.length_a   1.000
_cell.length_b   1.000
_cell.length_c   1.000
_cell.angle_alpha   90.00
_cell.angle_beta   90.00
_cell.angle_gamma   90.00
#
_symmetry.space_group_name_H-M   'P 1'
#
loop_
_entity.id
_entity.type
_entity.pdbx_description
1 polymer ?
#
loop_
_entity_poly.entity_id
_entity_poly.type
_entity_poly.pdbx_seq_one_letter_code
_entity_poly.pdbx_strand_id
1 'polypeptide(L)' 'MGEKKKGKKEKGVEKGRKIKGKPATESTDICPSCKSTVFETDSSTGDKYCVKCGLVLDQ' A
#
# COMPACT_ATOMS: atom_id res chain seq x y z
N MET A 1 -60.69 15.52 15.46
CA MET A 1 -59.94 14.82 16.53
C MET A 1 -59.03 13.81 15.86
N GLY A 2 -57.72 14.08 15.84
CA GLY A 2 -56.72 13.22 15.19
C GLY A 2 -56.00 12.37 16.23
N GLU A 3 -56.09 11.05 16.08
CA GLU A 3 -55.38 10.08 16.90
C GLU A 3 -54.25 9.42 16.11
N LYS A 4 -53.09 9.34 16.79
CA LYS A 4 -52.16 8.19 16.86
C LYS A 4 -51.20 7.90 15.68
N LYS A 5 -49.92 8.11 16.03
CA LYS A 5 -48.86 7.09 16.27
C LYS A 5 -47.62 7.12 15.36
N LYS A 6 -46.49 7.19 16.07
CA LYS A 6 -45.09 7.06 15.65
C LYS A 6 -44.87 5.84 14.74
N GLY A 7 -44.26 6.07 13.57
CA GLY A 7 -43.62 5.07 12.73
C GLY A 7 -42.15 5.41 12.54
N LYS A 8 -41.29 4.64 13.20
CA LYS A 8 -39.83 4.67 13.23
C LYS A 8 -39.28 4.48 11.80
N LYS A 9 -38.68 5.51 11.19
CA LYS A 9 -37.92 5.35 9.94
C LYS A 9 -36.48 4.99 10.30
N GLU A 10 -36.20 3.70 10.27
CA GLU A 10 -34.88 3.13 10.50
C GLU A 10 -33.95 3.64 9.38
N LYS A 11 -33.14 4.65 9.69
CA LYS A 11 -32.03 5.04 8.84
C LYS A 11 -31.00 3.92 8.91
N GLY A 12 -31.07 3.00 7.95
CA GLY A 12 -29.95 2.17 7.56
C GLY A 12 -28.79 3.08 7.15
N VAL A 13 -27.98 3.49 8.12
CA VAL A 13 -26.63 3.97 7.86
C VAL A 13 -25.83 2.70 7.62
N GLU A 14 -25.84 2.25 6.36
CA GLU A 14 -24.86 1.31 5.86
C GLU A 14 -23.50 1.78 6.34
N LYS A 15 -22.88 0.96 7.20
CA LYS A 15 -21.48 1.09 7.61
C LYS A 15 -20.67 1.16 6.33
N GLY A 16 -20.38 2.37 5.88
CA GLY A 16 -19.32 2.66 4.94
C GLY A 16 -18.02 2.20 5.58
N ARG A 17 -17.69 0.92 5.43
CA ARG A 17 -16.32 0.41 5.48
C ARG A 17 -15.59 1.02 4.30
N LYS A 18 -15.32 2.33 4.39
CA LYS A 18 -14.23 2.95 3.66
C LYS A 18 -12.97 2.48 4.35
N ILE A 19 -12.56 1.27 4.01
CA ILE A 19 -11.19 0.82 4.18
C ILE A 19 -10.40 1.70 3.22
N LYS A 20 -10.11 2.93 3.63
CA LYS A 20 -9.06 3.73 3.00
C LYS A 20 -7.73 3.18 3.51
N GLY A 21 -7.55 1.86 3.35
CA GLY A 21 -6.26 1.25 3.30
C GLY A 21 -5.64 1.85 2.05
N LYS A 22 -4.82 2.88 2.24
CA LYS A 22 -3.76 3.15 1.30
C LYS A 22 -3.16 1.77 0.99
N PRO A 23 -3.03 1.33 -0.27
CA PRO A 23 -2.12 0.22 -0.50
C PRO A 23 -0.83 0.65 0.18
N ALA A 24 -0.27 -0.23 1.01
CA ALA A 24 1.11 -0.06 1.44
C ALA A 24 1.84 0.34 0.16
N THR A 25 2.45 1.51 0.14
CA THR A 25 3.52 1.76 -0.81
C THR A 25 4.53 0.70 -0.44
N GLU A 26 4.35 -0.50 -1.02
CA GLU A 26 5.41 -1.41 -1.30
C GLU A 26 6.40 -0.49 -1.99
N SER A 27 7.40 -0.06 -1.21
CA SER A 27 8.57 0.57 -1.75
C SER A 27 9.19 -0.51 -2.59
N THR A 28 8.64 -0.71 -3.79
CA THR A 28 9.24 -1.55 -4.81
C THR A 28 10.55 -0.83 -5.04
N ASP A 29 11.62 -1.32 -4.43
CA ASP A 29 12.96 -0.91 -4.77
C ASP A 29 13.03 -1.07 -6.28
N ILE A 30 13.09 0.05 -6.98
CA ILE A 30 13.23 0.08 -8.43
C ILE A 30 14.54 0.79 -8.63
N CYS A 31 15.48 0.13 -9.30
CA CYS A 31 16.78 0.70 -9.56
C CYS A 31 16.58 1.98 -10.38
N PRO A 32 17.01 3.17 -9.91
CA PRO A 32 16.76 4.43 -10.60
C PRO A 32 17.47 4.50 -11.96
N SER A 33 18.57 3.76 -12.12
CA SER A 33 19.36 3.72 -13.36
C SER A 33 18.70 2.89 -14.46
N CYS A 34 18.31 1.65 -14.15
CA CYS A 34 17.83 0.70 -15.16
C CYS A 34 16.38 0.24 -14.97
N LYS A 35 15.66 0.82 -14.01
CA LYS A 35 14.26 0.49 -13.63
C LYS A 35 14.04 -1.00 -13.35
N SER A 36 15.10 -1.70 -12.96
CA SER A 36 15.05 -3.11 -12.60
C SER A 36 14.54 -3.24 -11.17
N THR A 37 13.74 -4.27 -10.92
CA THR A 37 13.31 -4.69 -9.58
C THR A 37 14.11 -5.89 -9.07
N VAL A 38 15.08 -6.36 -9.86
CA VAL A 38 15.94 -7.48 -9.51
C VAL A 38 17.22 -6.94 -8.88
N PHE A 39 17.45 -7.30 -7.63
CA PHE A 39 18.63 -6.94 -6.85
C PHE A 39 19.22 -8.19 -6.22
N GLU A 40 20.53 -8.18 -6.06
CA GLU A 40 21.25 -9.12 -5.22
C GLU A 40 21.84 -8.37 -4.04
N THR A 41 22.20 -9.15 -3.02
CA THR A 41 22.97 -8.68 -1.88
C THR A 41 24.31 -9.38 -1.93
N ASP A 42 25.39 -8.60 -1.94
CA ASP A 42 26.72 -9.17 -1.87
C ASP A 42 26.93 -9.78 -0.48
N SER A 43 27.24 -11.07 -0.41
CA SER A 43 27.44 -11.75 0.87
C SER A 43 28.76 -11.38 1.55
N SER A 44 29.69 -10.75 0.83
CA SER A 44 31.01 -10.38 1.34
C SER A 44 30.99 -9.00 1.99
N THR A 45 30.21 -8.06 1.44
CA THR A 45 30.10 -6.68 1.94
C THR A 45 28.77 -6.38 2.62
N GLY A 46 27.71 -7.14 2.30
CA GLY A 46 26.34 -6.89 2.75
C GLY A 46 25.59 -5.89 1.87
N ASP A 47 26.20 -5.39 0.79
CA ASP A 47 25.63 -4.33 -0.04
C ASP A 47 24.54 -4.86 -0.96
N LYS A 48 23.41 -4.15 -1.05
CA LYS A 48 22.36 -4.43 -2.05
C LYS A 48 22.71 -3.73 -3.36
N TYR A 49 22.81 -4.49 -4.45
CA TYR A 49 23.09 -3.95 -5.77
C TYR A 49 22.12 -4.47 -6.82
N CYS A 50 21.89 -3.65 -7.85
CA CYS A 50 21.07 -4.03 -8.99
C CYS A 50 21.86 -4.91 -9.95
N VAL A 51 21.43 -6.17 -10.14
CA VAL A 51 22.13 -7.13 -11.03
C VAL A 51 22.14 -6.71 -12.50
N LYS A 52 21.23 -5.80 -12.89
CA LYS A 52 21.06 -5.41 -14.29
C LYS A 52 21.97 -4.27 -14.73
N CYS A 53 22.36 -3.39 -13.80
CA CYS A 53 23.22 -2.25 -14.10
C CYS A 53 24.39 -2.08 -13.11
N GLY A 54 24.54 -2.96 -12.11
CA GLY A 54 25.61 -2.94 -11.12
C GLY A 54 25.51 -1.80 -10.10
N LEU A 55 24.38 -1.08 -10.04
CA LEU A 55 24.22 0.05 -9.13
C LEU A 55 24.03 -0.45 -7.69
N VAL A 56 24.94 -0.08 -6.78
CA VAL A 56 24.81 -0.28 -5.33
C VAL A 56 23.79 0.72 -4.78
N LEU A 57 22.79 0.25 -4.02
CA LEU A 57 21.68 1.06 -3.51
C LEU A 57 21.83 1.42 -2.03
N ASP A 58 22.55 0.61 -1.27
CA ASP A 58 22.75 0.74 0.17
C ASP A 58 24.26 0.71 0.44
N GLN A 59 24.79 1.68 1.20
CA GLN A 59 26.18 1.79 1.65
C GLN A 59 26.18 2.15 3.14
#